data_AF-A0A6G1DFE8-F1
#
_entry.id   AF-A0A6G1DFE8-F1
#
_cell.length_a   1.000
_cell.length_b   1.000
_cell.length_c   1.000
_cell.angle_alpha   90.00
_cell.angle_beta   90.00
_cell.angle_gamma   90.00
#
_symmetry.space_group_name_H-M   'P 1'
#
loop_
_entity.id
_entity.type
_entity.pdbx_description
1 polymer ?
#
loop_
_entity_poly.entity_id
_entity_poly.type
_entity_poly.pdbx_seq_one_letter_code
_entity_poly.pdbx_strand_id
1 'polypeptide(L)'
;MQELPAQQRGDAVSSLVYEANARMRDPVYGCVGAISFLQNQVSQLQMQLAVAQAEILCIQMQQRDGGAHHLAAGDDHHPLLDHHQQHQQMVVDAADAAAFLRVVMYL
;
A
#
# COMPACT_ATOMS: atom_id res chain seq x y z
N MET A 1 21.87 -12.23 29.73
CA MET A 1 21.24 -11.00 30.28
C MET A 1 22.20 -9.87 30.62
N GLN A 2 23.50 -10.11 30.84
CA GLN A 2 24.48 -9.03 31.05
C GLN A 2 24.89 -8.30 29.75
N GLU A 3 24.48 -8.79 28.58
CA GLU A 3 24.84 -8.23 27.26
C GLU A 3 24.03 -7.00 26.86
N LEU A 4 22.95 -6.68 27.59
CA LEU A 4 22.13 -5.48 27.34
C LEU A 4 22.33 -4.43 28.44
N PRO A 5 22.28 -3.12 28.09
CA PRO A 5 22.19 -2.04 29.06
C PRO A 5 21.05 -2.29 30.05
N ALA A 6 21.23 -1.94 31.32
CA ALA A 6 20.27 -2.24 32.39
C ALA A 6 18.85 -1.79 32.07
N GLN A 7 18.71 -0.66 31.38
CA GLN A 7 17.44 -0.06 30.98
C GLN A 7 16.64 -0.91 29.98
N GLN A 8 17.30 -1.72 29.15
CA GLN A 8 16.66 -2.58 28.13
C GLN A 8 16.41 -4.01 28.64
N ARG A 9 16.94 -4.36 29.82
CA ARG A 9 16.81 -5.73 30.35
C ARG A 9 15.36 -6.06 30.72
N GLY A 10 14.60 -5.10 31.23
CA GLY A 10 13.18 -5.29 31.55
C GLY A 10 12.34 -5.64 30.33
N ASP A 11 12.57 -4.92 29.22
CA ASP A 11 11.89 -5.18 27.95
C ASP A 11 12.31 -6.53 27.37
N ALA A 12 13.61 -6.85 27.42
CA ALA A 12 14.11 -8.15 26.97
C ALA A 12 13.51 -9.32 27.74
N VAL A 13 13.37 -9.21 29.07
CA VAL A 13 12.68 -10.22 29.88
C VAL A 13 11.22 -10.34 29.46
N SER A 14 10.53 -9.21 29.26
CA SER A 14 9.13 -9.20 28.82
C SER A 14 8.96 -9.88 27.46
N SER A 15 9.87 -9.63 26.51
CA SER A 15 9.89 -10.30 25.21
C SER A 15 10.11 -11.81 25.31
N LEU A 16 11.04 -12.26 26.17
CA LEU A 16 11.30 -13.70 26.37
C LEU A 16 10.10 -14.40 27.02
N VAL A 17 9.45 -13.77 28.00
CA VAL A 17 8.24 -14.30 28.63
C VAL A 17 7.11 -14.41 27.60
N TYR A 18 6.93 -13.39 26.77
CA TYR A 18 5.95 -13.42 25.68
C TYR A 18 6.23 -14.56 24.70
N GLU A 19 7.47 -14.73 24.24
CA GLU A 19 7.83 -15.80 23.31
C GLU A 19 7.61 -17.19 23.92
N ALA A 20 8.04 -17.39 25.16
CA ALA A 20 7.83 -18.64 25.87
C ALA A 20 6.34 -18.97 26.01
N ASN A 21 5.52 -17.98 26.38
CA ASN A 21 4.07 -18.15 26.49
C ASN A 21 3.42 -18.44 25.14
N ALA A 22 3.88 -17.81 24.07
CA ALA A 22 3.41 -18.10 22.72
C ALA A 22 3.74 -19.54 22.31
N ARG A 23 4.96 -20.02 22.57
CA ARG A 23 5.36 -21.42 22.32
C ARG A 23 4.61 -22.43 23.18
N MET A 24 4.21 -22.08 24.41
CA MET A 24 3.35 -22.96 25.22
C MET A 24 1.95 -23.12 24.62
N ARG A 25 1.40 -22.04 24.04
CA ARG A 25 0.06 -22.06 23.42
C ARG A 25 0.06 -22.68 22.04
N ASP A 26 1.10 -22.42 21.27
CA ASP A 26 1.34 -22.96 19.93
C ASP A 26 2.78 -23.51 19.85
N PRO A 27 2.99 -24.81 20.12
CA PRO A 27 4.31 -25.42 20.14
C PRO A 27 5.02 -25.44 18.78
N VAL A 28 4.28 -25.30 17.69
CA VAL A 28 4.83 -25.39 16.33
C VAL A 28 5.24 -24.01 15.84
N TYR A 29 4.34 -23.03 15.91
CA TYR A 29 4.57 -21.71 15.33
C TYR A 29 4.80 -20.60 16.35
N GLY A 30 4.37 -20.76 17.61
CA GLY A 30 4.59 -19.78 18.68
C GLY A 30 4.25 -18.34 18.27
N CYS A 31 5.18 -17.41 18.47
CA CYS A 31 5.01 -16.01 18.07
C CYS A 31 5.07 -15.80 16.53
N VAL A 32 5.69 -16.72 15.79
CA VAL A 32 5.75 -16.68 14.31
C VAL A 32 4.35 -16.81 13.73
N GLY A 33 3.48 -17.65 14.32
CA GLY A 33 2.08 -17.76 13.89
C GLY A 33 1.33 -16.43 13.99
N ALA A 34 1.55 -15.66 15.06
CA ALA A 34 0.96 -14.33 15.20
C ALA A 34 1.52 -13.33 14.17
N ILE A 35 2.83 -13.38 13.90
CA ILE A 35 3.46 -12.55 12.86
C ILE A 35 2.86 -12.84 11.49
N SER A 36 2.81 -14.12 11.09
CA SER A 36 2.25 -14.52 9.80
C SER A 36 0.77 -14.16 9.65
N PHE A 37 -0.02 -14.31 10.72
CA PHE A 37 -1.41 -13.88 10.73
C PHE A 37 -1.55 -12.37 10.50
N LEU A 38 -0.75 -11.55 11.19
CA LEU A 38 -0.76 -10.10 11.01
C LEU A 38 -0.29 -9.69 9.61
N GLN A 39 0.75 -10.33 9.08
CA GLN A 39 1.22 -10.11 7.70
C GLN A 39 0.11 -10.40 6.68
N ASN A 40 -0.62 -11.52 6.84
CA ASN A 40 -1.75 -11.85 5.98
C ASN A 40 -2.89 -10.83 6.08
N GLN A 41 -3.19 -10.31 7.27
CA GLN A 41 -4.19 -9.26 7.43
C GLN A 41 -3.77 -7.96 6.77
N VAL A 42 -2.51 -7.55 6.92
CA VAL A 42 -1.98 -6.36 6.25
C VAL A 42 -2.09 -6.50 4.73
N SER A 43 -1.72 -7.66 4.18
CA SER A 43 -1.85 -7.93 2.74
C SER A 43 -3.30 -7.85 2.25
N GLN A 44 -4.24 -8.42 3.00
CA GLN A 44 -5.68 -8.33 2.67
C GLN A 44 -6.18 -6.90 2.69
N LEU A 45 -5.82 -6.11 3.71
CA LEU A 45 -6.21 -4.70 3.80
C LEU A 45 -5.62 -3.87 2.66
N GLN A 46 -4.35 -4.11 2.29
CA GLN A 46 -3.73 -3.46 1.15
C GLN A 46 -4.43 -3.81 -0.17
N MET A 47 -4.83 -5.06 -0.36
CA MET A 47 -5.62 -5.47 -1.53
C MET A 47 -6.97 -4.75 -1.57
N GLN A 48 -7.69 -4.69 -0.46
CA GLN A 48 -8.97 -3.98 -0.37
C GLN A 48 -8.81 -2.49 -0.69
N LEU A 49 -7.74 -1.87 -0.19
CA LEU A 49 -7.43 -0.48 -0.50
C LEU A 49 -7.18 -0.28 -2.00
N ALA A 50 -6.39 -1.15 -2.63
CA ALA A 50 -6.12 -1.08 -4.06
C ALA A 50 -7.39 -1.22 -4.91
N VAL A 51 -8.29 -2.14 -4.51
CA VAL A 51 -9.60 -2.30 -5.17
C VAL A 51 -10.44 -1.03 -5.03
N ALA A 52 -10.57 -0.49 -3.81
CA ALA A 52 -11.34 0.74 -3.59
C ALA A 52 -10.78 1.94 -4.36
N GLN A 53 -9.45 2.06 -4.46
CA GLN A 53 -8.80 3.09 -5.26
C GLN A 53 -9.09 2.94 -6.76
N ALA A 54 -9.04 1.70 -7.28
CA ALA A 54 -9.40 1.42 -8.67
C ALA A 54 -10.88 1.75 -8.96
N GLU A 55 -11.80 1.41 -8.06
CA GLU A 55 -13.22 1.75 -8.20
C GLU A 55 -13.45 3.26 -8.26
N ILE A 56 -12.79 4.02 -7.39
CA ILE A 56 -12.85 5.50 -7.39
C ILE A 56 -12.37 6.05 -8.74
N LEU A 57 -11.24 5.56 -9.25
CA LEU A 57 -10.70 6.00 -10.54
C LEU A 57 -11.65 5.68 -11.69
N CYS A 58 -12.25 4.49 -11.71
CA CYS A 58 -13.24 4.11 -12.72
C CYS A 58 -14.45 5.06 -12.72
N ILE A 59 -14.96 5.40 -11.54
CA ILE A 59 -16.09 6.34 -11.40
C ILE A 59 -15.70 7.74 -11.90
N GLN A 60 -14.51 8.23 -11.56
CA GLN A 60 -14.02 9.54 -12.03
C GLN A 60 -13.86 9.60 -13.55
N MET A 61 -13.39 8.51 -14.17
CA MET A 61 -13.27 8.43 -15.63
C MET A 61 -14.64 8.46 -16.32
N GLN A 62 -15.63 7.75 -15.79
CA GLN A 62 -17.00 7.76 -16.33
C GLN A 62 -17.65 9.15 -16.24
N GLN A 63 -17.40 9.89 -15.16
CA GLN A 63 -17.87 11.27 -15.02
C GLN A 63 -17.21 12.22 -16.05
N ARG A 64 -15.96 11.95 -16.43
CA ARG A 64 -15.22 12.75 -17.42
C ARG A 64 -15.71 12.52 -18.86
N ASP A 65 -16.06 11.28 -19.22
CA ASP A 65 -16.61 10.95 -20.55
C ASP A 65 -18.08 11.37 -20.74
N GLY A 66 -18.87 11.45 -19.66
CA GLY A 66 -20.26 11.91 -19.70
C GLY A 66 -20.44 13.40 -20.03
N GLY A 67 -19.38 14.22 -19.91
CA GLY A 67 -19.42 15.66 -20.18
C GLY A 67 -19.16 16.06 -21.65
N ALA A 68 -18.64 15.15 -22.47
CA ALA A 68 -18.24 15.47 -23.85
C ALA A 68 -19.38 15.37 -24.89
N HIS A 69 -20.53 14.80 -24.52
CA HIS A 69 -21.65 14.58 -25.47
C HIS A 69 -22.71 15.70 -25.50
N HIS A 70 -22.55 16.80 -24.74
CA HIS A 70 -23.56 17.87 -24.67
C HIS A 70 -23.19 19.21 -25.33
N LEU A 71 -22.01 19.36 -25.95
CA LEU A 71 -21.57 20.67 -26.52
C LEU A 71 -21.21 20.67 -28.01
N ALA A 72 -21.63 19.67 -28.79
CA ALA A 72 -21.47 19.70 -30.25
C ALA A 72 -22.62 20.47 -30.94
N ALA A 73 -22.79 21.75 -30.61
CA ALA A 73 -23.56 22.70 -31.42
C ALA A 73 -23.12 24.14 -31.10
N GLY A 74 -22.25 24.70 -31.95
CA GLY A 74 -22.11 26.16 -32.07
C GLY A 74 -20.70 26.71 -31.93
N ASP A 75 -20.18 27.15 -33.07
CA ASP A 75 -19.29 28.30 -33.30
C ASP A 75 -17.78 28.27 -33.02
N ASP A 76 -17.11 28.68 -34.10
CA ASP A 76 -15.72 29.04 -34.34
C ASP A 76 -15.04 29.90 -33.25
N HIS A 77 -13.83 29.49 -32.80
CA HIS A 77 -12.59 30.26 -32.99
C HIS A 77 -11.36 29.69 -32.22
N HIS A 78 -10.31 29.39 -33.01
CA HIS A 78 -8.84 29.51 -32.74
C HIS A 78 -8.10 28.60 -31.74
N PRO A 79 -7.03 27.88 -32.18
CA PRO A 79 -6.13 27.14 -31.30
C PRO A 79 -4.80 27.89 -31.09
N LEU A 80 -4.43 28.19 -29.84
CA LEU A 80 -3.06 28.60 -29.53
C LEU A 80 -2.63 28.16 -28.12
N LEU A 81 -1.67 27.22 -28.11
CA LEU A 81 -0.69 26.90 -27.06
C LEU A 81 -1.18 26.20 -25.78
N ASP A 82 -1.07 24.87 -25.77
CA ASP A 82 -0.66 24.10 -24.57
C ASP A 82 -0.18 22.72 -25.01
N HIS A 83 1.13 22.56 -25.26
CA HIS A 83 1.68 21.27 -25.72
C HIS A 83 2.99 20.83 -25.04
N HIS A 84 3.35 21.40 -23.88
CA HIS A 84 4.64 21.06 -23.22
C HIS A 84 4.55 20.40 -21.84
N GLN A 85 3.37 20.28 -21.22
CA GLN A 85 3.28 19.82 -19.82
C GLN A 85 2.85 18.35 -19.64
N GLN A 86 2.57 17.58 -20.71
CA GLN A 86 1.92 16.27 -20.55
C GLN A 86 2.87 15.05 -20.53
N HIS A 87 4.12 15.17 -20.97
CA HIS A 87 5.02 14.00 -21.03
C HIS A 87 5.61 13.60 -19.66
N GLN A 88 5.62 14.49 -18.67
CA GLN A 88 6.31 14.25 -17.40
C GLN A 88 5.45 13.54 -16.33
N GLN A 89 4.14 13.40 -16.55
CA GLN A 89 3.21 12.86 -15.54
C GLN A 89 3.01 11.34 -15.61
N MET A 90 3.38 10.67 -16.71
CA MET A 90 3.07 9.24 -16.91
C MET A 90 4.13 8.27 -16.35
N VAL A 91 5.36 8.74 -16.08
CA VAL A 91 6.47 7.84 -15.67
C VAL A 91 6.51 7.61 -14.15
N VAL A 92 5.89 8.50 -13.36
CA VAL A 92 5.92 8.45 -11.89
C VAL A 92 5.01 7.38 -11.29
N ASP A 93 3.87 7.06 -11.91
CA ASP A 93 2.94 6.03 -11.42
C ASP A 93 3.45 4.59 -11.63
N ALA A 94 4.21 4.34 -12.69
CA ALA A 94 4.75 3.01 -12.99
C ALA A 94 5.97 2.64 -12.14
N ALA A 95 6.74 3.65 -11.70
CA ALA A 95 7.93 3.45 -10.87
C ALA A 95 7.58 3.05 -9.42
N ASP A 96 6.41 3.45 -8.93
CA ASP A 96 5.96 3.21 -7.55
C ASP A 96 5.51 1.74 -7.35
N ALA A 97 4.81 1.16 -8.34
CA ALA A 97 4.37 -0.23 -8.29
C ALA A 97 5.53 -1.24 -8.27
N ALA A 98 6.63 -0.93 -8.96
CA ALA A 98 7.82 -1.79 -8.99
C ALA A 98 8.65 -1.72 -7.69
N ALA A 99 8.61 -0.60 -6.97
CA ALA A 99 9.23 -0.46 -5.66
C ALA A 99 8.48 -1.29 -4.59
N PHE A 100 7.15 -1.32 -4.68
CA PHE A 100 6.29 -2.09 -3.78
C PHE A 100 6.53 -3.60 -3.87
N LEU A 101 6.74 -4.14 -5.07
CA LEU A 101 7.02 -5.57 -5.29
C LEU A 101 8.42 -6.00 -4.79
N ARG A 102 9.40 -5.08 -4.73
CA ARG A 102 10.74 -5.37 -4.20
C ARG A 102 10.78 -5.47 -2.67
N VAL A 103 9.89 -4.74 -1.98
CA VAL A 103 9.78 -4.77 -0.51
C VAL A 103 9.06 -6.03 -0.03
N VAL A 104 8.12 -6.57 -0.81
CA VAL A 104 7.31 -7.73 -0.44
C VAL A 104 8.00 -9.08 -0.66
N MET A 105 9.03 -9.17 -1.54
CA MET A 105 9.67 -10.46 -1.88
C MET A 105 10.92 -10.82 -1.05
N TYR A 106 11.41 -9.94 -0.18
CA TYR A 106 12.65 -10.14 0.63
C TYR A 106 12.42 -9.97 2.14
N LEU A 107 11.28 -10.45 2.65
CA LEU A 107 11.01 -10.66 4.07
C LEU A 107 10.46 -12.06 4.31
#